data_AF-A0A177Q4Z0-F1
#
_entry.id   AF-A0A177Q4Z0-F1
#
_cell.length_a   1.000
_cell.length_b   1.000
_cell.length_c   1.000
_cell.angle_alpha   90.00
_cell.angle_beta   90.00
_cell.angle_gamma   90.00
#
_symmetry.space_group_name_H-M   'P 1'
#
loop_
_entity.id
_entity.type
_entity.pdbx_description
1 polymer ?
#
loop_
_entity_poly.entity_id
_entity_poly.type
_entity_poly.pdbx_seq_one_letter_code
_entity_poly.pdbx_strand_id
1 'polypeptide(L)'
;MPPDSLSDIRLVQLARLLSAREHSLPIEEVRARAAADTGRLATTLLAEAADSDDVLSAADAIAFLEDRLHFFGDALSRSTADRVRHDFAELVRQWDSA
;
A
#
# COMPACT_ATOMS: atom_id res chain seq x y z
N MET A 1 -11.17 25.63 11.25
CA MET A 1 -11.23 25.16 9.85
C MET A 1 -10.77 23.71 9.89
N PRO A 2 -11.58 22.71 9.53
CA PRO A 2 -11.09 21.35 9.56
C PRO A 2 -10.16 21.14 8.35
N PRO A 3 -9.04 20.42 8.49
CA PRO A 3 -8.21 20.03 7.36
C PRO A 3 -8.86 18.83 6.65
N ASP A 4 -10.10 18.98 6.18
CA ASP A 4 -10.91 17.88 5.63
C ASP A 4 -10.87 17.84 4.10
N SER A 5 -9.68 17.84 3.51
CA SER A 5 -9.54 17.57 2.08
C SER A 5 -8.32 16.70 1.82
N LEU A 6 -8.45 15.79 0.85
CA LEU A 6 -7.42 14.88 0.33
C LEU A 6 -6.26 15.64 -0.36
N SER A 7 -5.71 16.68 0.28
CA SER A 7 -4.47 17.33 -0.15
C SER A 7 -3.22 16.56 0.33
N ASP A 8 -3.38 15.65 1.29
CA ASP A 8 -2.31 14.72 1.65
C ASP A 8 -2.17 13.66 0.55
N ILE A 9 -1.09 13.79 -0.22
CA ILE A 9 -0.76 12.90 -1.33
C ILE A 9 -0.68 11.43 -0.91
N ARG A 10 -0.33 11.14 0.35
CA ARG A 10 -0.25 9.78 0.90
C ARG A 10 -1.63 9.11 0.92
N LEU A 11 -2.65 9.84 1.36
CA LEU A 11 -4.02 9.36 1.43
C LEU A 11 -4.66 9.23 0.05
N VAL A 12 -4.31 10.13 -0.88
CA VAL A 12 -4.73 10.02 -2.29
C VAL A 12 -4.15 8.77 -2.94
N GLN A 13 -2.85 8.50 -2.76
CA GLN A 13 -2.23 7.30 -3.29
C GLN A 13 -2.80 6.03 -2.64
N LEU A 14 -3.01 6.03 -1.32
CA LEU A 14 -3.61 4.89 -0.63
C LEU A 14 -5.04 4.59 -1.12
N ALA A 15 -5.87 5.62 -1.33
CA ALA A 15 -7.20 5.45 -1.90
C ALA A 15 -7.15 4.88 -3.32
N ARG A 16 -6.19 5.33 -4.15
CA ARG A 16 -5.98 4.80 -5.51
C ARG A 16 -5.61 3.32 -5.49
N LEU A 17 -4.70 2.89 -4.62
CA LEU A 17 -4.28 1.49 -4.48
C LEU A 17 -5.45 0.56 -4.13
N LEU A 18 -6.39 1.06 -3.33
CA LEU A 18 -7.61 0.33 -2.95
C LEU A 18 -8.71 0.39 -4.03
N SER A 19 -8.39 0.95 -5.21
CA SER A 19 -9.33 1.22 -6.30
C SER A 19 -10.57 2.01 -5.88
N ALA A 20 -10.46 2.83 -4.83
CA ALA A 20 -11.46 3.85 -4.59
C ALA A 20 -11.30 4.91 -5.68
N ARG A 21 -12.05 4.76 -6.78
CA ARG A 21 -12.18 5.79 -7.84
C ARG A 21 -12.79 7.10 -7.30
N GLU A 22 -13.26 7.08 -6.06
CA GLU A 22 -13.86 8.20 -5.36
C GLU A 22 -12.77 9.07 -4.75
N HIS A 23 -12.44 10.16 -5.44
CA HIS A 23 -11.50 11.20 -5.00
C HIS A 23 -12.03 12.03 -3.81
N SER A 24 -12.97 11.47 -3.03
CA SER A 24 -13.73 12.18 -2.00
C SER A 24 -14.09 11.31 -0.80
N LEU A 25 -13.45 10.15 -0.62
CA LEU A 25 -13.63 9.38 0.61
C LEU A 25 -13.04 10.16 1.80
N PRO A 26 -13.74 10.20 2.96
CA PRO A 26 -13.16 10.70 4.20
C PRO A 26 -11.87 9.95 4.56
N ILE A 27 -10.92 10.64 5.20
CA ILE A 27 -9.62 10.08 5.59
C ILE A 27 -9.78 8.78 6.39
N GLU A 28 -10.69 8.78 7.36
CA GLU A 28 -10.93 7.61 8.22
C GLU A 28 -11.51 6.42 7.43
N GLU A 29 -12.30 6.67 6.38
CA GLU A 29 -12.83 5.63 5.52
C GLU A 29 -11.73 4.99 4.66
N VAL A 30 -10.77 5.79 4.16
CA VAL A 30 -9.59 5.29 3.44
C VAL A 30 -8.75 4.41 4.37
N ARG A 31 -8.52 4.85 5.61
CA ARG A 31 -7.78 4.09 6.64
C ARG A 31 -8.49 2.78 6.99
N ALA A 32 -9.80 2.84 7.22
CA ALA A 32 -10.61 1.67 7.56
C ALA A 32 -10.56 0.63 6.44
N ARG A 33 -10.65 1.05 5.17
CA ARG A 33 -10.53 0.15 4.02
C ARG A 33 -9.14 -0.46 3.90
N ALA A 34 -8.08 0.31 4.11
CA ALA A 34 -6.71 -0.20 4.11
C ALA A 34 -6.52 -1.28 5.20
N ALA A 35 -7.12 -1.08 6.37
CA ALA A 35 -7.08 -2.06 7.46
C ALA A 35 -7.94 -3.31 7.18
N ALA A 36 -9.09 -3.14 6.52
CA ALA A 36 -10.01 -4.22 6.21
C ALA A 36 -9.52 -5.14 5.07
N ASP A 37 -8.73 -4.61 4.14
CA ASP A 37 -8.30 -5.34 2.93
C ASP A 37 -6.79 -5.21 2.69
N THR A 38 -6.02 -5.71 3.65
CA THR A 38 -4.55 -5.71 3.63
C THR A 38 -3.98 -6.60 2.52
N GLY A 39 -4.65 -7.72 2.22
CA GLY A 39 -4.27 -8.61 1.12
C GLY A 39 -4.34 -7.92 -0.23
N ARG A 40 -5.42 -7.19 -0.52
CA ARG A 40 -5.52 -6.43 -1.77
C ARG A 40 -4.49 -5.32 -1.85
N LEU A 41 -4.24 -4.60 -0.75
CA LEU A 41 -3.20 -3.57 -0.72
C LEU A 41 -1.83 -4.18 -1.03
N ALA A 42 -1.50 -5.33 -0.45
CA ALA A 42 -0.26 -6.05 -0.74
C ALA A 42 -0.19 -6.51 -2.21
N THR A 43 -1.27 -7.05 -2.77
CA THR A 43 -1.33 -7.44 -4.19
C THR A 43 -1.13 -6.25 -5.13
N THR A 44 -1.80 -5.12 -4.90
CA THR A 44 -1.62 -3.92 -5.74
C THR A 44 -0.19 -3.38 -5.63
N LEU A 45 0.37 -3.35 -4.42
CA LEU A 45 1.76 -2.93 -4.22
C LEU A 45 2.75 -3.85 -4.93
N LEU A 46 2.51 -5.17 -4.96
CA LEU A 46 3.38 -6.09 -5.68
C LEU A 46 3.27 -5.90 -7.20
N ALA A 47 2.07 -5.61 -7.71
CA ALA A 47 1.90 -5.25 -9.11
C ALA A 47 2.68 -3.97 -9.46
N GLU A 48 2.60 -2.93 -8.61
CA GLU A 48 3.43 -1.72 -8.80
C GLU A 48 4.92 -2.02 -8.73
N ALA A 49 5.37 -2.92 -7.85
CA ALA A 49 6.75 -3.33 -7.77
C ALA A 49 7.18 -4.07 -9.04
N ALA A 50 6.37 -5.00 -9.54
CA ALA A 50 6.66 -5.77 -10.76
C ALA A 50 6.67 -4.91 -12.03
N ASP A 51 5.89 -3.83 -12.07
CA ASP A 51 5.88 -2.85 -13.17
C ASP A 51 7.04 -1.83 -13.08
N SER A 52 7.81 -1.83 -11.99
CA SER A 52 8.93 -0.91 -11.78
C SER A 52 10.22 -1.45 -12.40
N ASP A 53 10.84 -0.68 -13.29
CA ASP A 53 12.12 -1.03 -13.94
C ASP A 53 13.28 -1.25 -12.92
N ASP A 54 13.17 -0.67 -11.73
CA ASP A 54 14.16 -0.79 -10.65
C ASP A 54 14.02 -2.06 -9.79
N VAL A 55 12.95 -2.86 -9.96
CA VAL A 55 12.69 -4.07 -9.17
C VAL A 55 12.99 -5.31 -10.01
N LEU A 56 14.15 -5.93 -9.74
CA LEU A 56 14.64 -7.06 -10.55
C LEU A 56 14.69 -8.38 -9.78
N SER A 57 14.41 -8.34 -8.48
CA SER A 57 14.51 -9.49 -7.59
C SER A 57 13.50 -9.40 -6.44
N ALA A 58 13.31 -10.51 -5.75
CA ALA A 58 12.54 -10.55 -4.51
C ALA A 58 13.06 -9.55 -3.46
N ALA A 59 14.39 -9.36 -3.37
CA ALA A 59 14.98 -8.40 -2.43
C ALA A 59 14.60 -6.95 -2.79
N ASP A 60 14.62 -6.60 -4.07
CA ASP A 60 14.22 -5.26 -4.54
C ASP A 60 12.72 -5.02 -4.30
N ALA A 61 11.87 -6.04 -4.49
CA ALA A 61 10.44 -5.93 -4.23
C ALA A 61 10.16 -5.67 -2.73
N ILE A 62 10.91 -6.31 -1.83
CA ILE A 62 10.80 -6.05 -0.39
C ILE A 62 11.29 -4.64 -0.04
N ALA A 63 12.39 -4.18 -0.64
CA ALA A 63 12.87 -2.81 -0.44
C ALA A 63 11.84 -1.78 -0.93
N PHE A 64 11.26 -1.99 -2.11
CA PHE A 64 10.17 -1.18 -2.65
C PHE A 64 8.98 -1.10 -1.68
N LEU A 65 8.58 -2.23 -1.07
CA LEU A 65 7.51 -2.23 -0.09
C LEU A 65 7.84 -1.35 1.12
N GLU A 66 9.04 -1.47 1.69
CA GLU A 66 9.40 -0.68 2.87
C GLU A 66 9.45 0.82 2.56
N ASP A 67 9.91 1.22 1.38
CA ASP A 67 9.85 2.61 0.93
C ASP A 67 8.40 3.10 0.82
N ARG A 68 7.48 2.27 0.30
CA ARG A 68 6.06 2.58 0.24
C ARG A 68 5.42 2.70 1.62
N LEU A 69 5.71 1.79 2.54
CA LEU A 69 5.22 1.85 3.92
C LEU A 69 5.78 3.07 4.66
N HIS A 70 7.05 3.40 4.43
CA HIS A 70 7.66 4.62 4.96
C HIS A 70 6.96 5.87 4.42
N PHE A 71 6.69 5.91 3.11
CA PHE A 71 5.94 6.99 2.48
C PHE A 71 4.54 7.15 3.08
N PHE A 72 3.79 6.07 3.29
CA PHE A 72 2.46 6.15 3.91
C PHE A 72 2.53 6.62 5.37
N GLY A 73 3.58 6.26 6.10
CA GLY A 73 3.80 6.71 7.47
C GLY A 73 2.57 6.47 8.36
N ASP A 74 2.10 7.51 9.03
CA ASP A 74 0.93 7.49 9.91
C ASP A 74 -0.44 7.42 9.18
N ALA A 75 -0.44 7.40 7.84
CA ALA A 75 -1.65 7.08 7.08
C ALA A 75 -2.06 5.61 7.27
N LEU A 76 -1.11 4.73 7.59
CA LEU A 76 -1.36 3.34 7.97
C LEU A 76 -1.06 3.15 9.45
N SER A 77 -1.93 2.45 10.15
CA SER A 77 -1.60 2.01 11.51
C SER A 77 -0.45 1.00 11.47
N ARG A 78 0.33 0.91 12.56
CA ARG A 78 1.44 -0.06 12.64
C ARG A 78 0.96 -1.50 12.39
N SER A 79 -0.17 -1.90 12.98
CA SER A 79 -0.73 -3.24 12.79
C SER A 79 -1.16 -3.49 11.34
N THR A 80 -1.72 -2.48 10.66
CA THR A 80 -2.03 -2.58 9.23
C THR A 80 -0.77 -2.74 8.39
N ALA A 81 0.27 -1.92 8.65
CA ALA A 81 1.54 -2.01 7.94
C ALA A 81 2.21 -3.37 8.13
N ASP A 82 2.24 -3.89 9.37
CA ASP A 82 2.81 -5.21 9.67
C ASP A 82 2.06 -6.34 8.96
N ARG A 83 0.73 -6.21 8.81
CA ARG A 83 -0.06 -7.19 8.07
C ARG A 83 0.20 -7.13 6.57
N VAL A 84 0.30 -5.92 5.99
CA VAL A 84 0.69 -5.73 4.59
C VAL A 84 2.07 -6.32 4.32
N ARG A 85 3.05 -6.14 5.23
CA ARG A 85 4.37 -6.79 5.13
C ARG A 85 4.27 -8.30 5.04
N HIS A 86 3.49 -8.90 5.95
CA HIS A 86 3.30 -10.34 5.97
C HIS A 86 2.70 -10.84 4.65
N ASP A 87 1.57 -10.25 4.23
CA ASP A 87 0.85 -10.67 3.02
C ASP A 87 1.70 -10.45 1.76
N PHE A 88 2.43 -9.33 1.67
CA PHE A 88 3.32 -9.04 0.53
C PHE A 88 4.49 -10.03 0.46
N ALA A 89 5.11 -10.38 1.60
CA ALA A 89 6.22 -11.33 1.62
C ALA A 89 5.79 -12.74 1.17
N GLU A 90 4.55 -13.16 1.47
CA GLU A 90 3.99 -14.41 0.93
C GLU A 90 3.86 -14.35 -0.60
N LEU A 91 3.38 -13.23 -1.14
CA LEU A 91 3.21 -13.04 -2.58
C LEU A 91 4.55 -12.99 -3.31
N VAL A 92 5.56 -12.30 -2.77
CA VAL A 92 6.92 -12.26 -3.35
C VAL A 92 7.54 -13.65 -3.42
N ARG A 93 7.36 -14.49 -2.39
CA ARG A 93 7.87 -15.87 -2.42
C ARG A 93 7.23 -16.69 -3.54
N GLN A 94 5.96 -16.46 -3.82
CA GLN A 94 5.25 -17.14 -4.91
C GLN A 94 5.74 -16.65 -6.27
N TRP A 95 6.01 -15.34 -6.40
CA TRP A 95 6.56 -14.75 -7.62
C TRP A 95 7.97 -15.22 -7.94
N ASP A 96 8.87 -15.29 -6.94
CA ASP A 96 10.26 -15.75 -7.11
C ASP A 96 10.37 -17.25 -7.46
N SER A 97 9.34 -18.02 -7.15
CA SER A 97 9.26 -19.46 -7.44
C SER A 97 8.59 -19.79 -8.79
N ALA A 98 8.09 -18.77 -9.50
CA ALA A 98 7.36 -18.92 -10.77
C ALA A 98 8.29 -18.82 -11.98
#